data_AF-A0A9N8ECM0-F1
#
_entry.id   AF-A0A9N8ECM0-F1
#
_cell.length_a   1.000
_cell.length_b   1.000
_cell.length_c   1.000
_cell.angle_alpha   90.00
_cell.angle_beta   90.00
_cell.angle_gamma   90.00
#
_symmetry.space_group_name_H-M   'P 1'
#
loop_
_entity.id
_entity.type
_entity.pdbx_description
1 polymer ?
#
loop_
_entity_poly.entity_id
_entity_poly.type
_entity_poly.pdbx_seq_one_letter_code
_entity_poly.pdbx_strand_id
1 'polypeptide(L)'
;MEDIEQLSLQDMAIIFRNASEVNLRRGDKPTSSLLSSASEAAKRVLASMDLAVTASRGQCTGTEYDLVEDSTPEALYVLAATRIFAEWRSIRLVPAGYKRYSMGVAMGRRDIIQNIGKVEQSVHSLIASLHTGEEGDDESEADDNGILDRDEQEVEKPSLRQVLQHEVDSGLHPRLPRLADSSGAIGLLWLKRQLDYQTAMMEKSLQVPSRRYRTTKDAVTDAYQEVYGAYHGWTTQQLFRQSFNGSPEFEEIWAPLATDLSLDAAKSPPGFISHDVAATMDSATTLLEPSGEVDRDRRQLKQEKEPNNSLVLVDNCSGWDRFVDNLGRYNCFRLPIGDPNPSASCRSLLQVFPYIDDLRQSSLYPEEDDDKPFLSYTDRTVSDVSSISTGTESLSPMEESVESSRQLLEQHIQMLCKELRKTLTVVDELLDEFNMHDPKKV
;
A
#
# COMPACT_ATOMS: atom_id res chain seq x y z
N MET A 1 -0.29 -6.02 -16.03
CA MET A 1 1.01 -6.13 -15.32
C MET A 1 2.06 -5.25 -15.97
N GLU A 2 2.29 -5.37 -17.28
CA GLU A 2 3.24 -4.52 -18.02
C GLU A 2 3.04 -3.02 -17.79
N ASP A 3 1.78 -2.54 -17.82
CA ASP A 3 1.50 -1.12 -17.56
C ASP A 3 1.81 -0.68 -16.11
N ILE A 4 1.67 -1.59 -15.13
CA ILE A 4 1.97 -1.29 -13.72
C ILE A 4 3.48 -1.13 -13.51
N GLU A 5 4.29 -1.93 -14.20
CA GLU A 5 5.75 -1.84 -14.15
C GLU A 5 6.30 -0.52 -14.69
N GLN A 6 5.55 0.14 -15.58
CA GLN A 6 5.91 1.41 -16.19
C GLN A 6 5.46 2.64 -15.37
N LEU A 7 4.72 2.45 -14.27
CA LEU A 7 4.23 3.59 -13.49
C LEU A 7 5.37 4.24 -12.71
N SER A 8 5.45 5.57 -12.82
CA SER A 8 6.29 6.40 -11.98
C SER A 8 5.67 6.64 -10.59
N LEU A 9 6.44 7.25 -9.68
CA LEU A 9 5.90 7.75 -8.40
C LEU A 9 4.79 8.79 -8.59
N GLN A 10 4.95 9.67 -9.59
CA GLN A 10 3.94 10.68 -9.94
C GLN A 10 2.66 10.02 -10.45
N ASP A 11 2.78 8.99 -11.29
CA ASP A 11 1.62 8.23 -11.78
C ASP A 11 0.86 7.56 -10.62
N MET A 12 1.58 6.97 -9.66
CA MET A 12 0.96 6.41 -8.46
C MET A 12 0.23 7.48 -7.64
N ALA A 13 0.79 8.68 -7.50
CA ALA A 13 0.12 9.79 -6.83
C ALA A 13 -1.17 10.20 -7.57
N ILE A 14 -1.14 10.24 -8.90
CA ILE A 14 -2.31 10.52 -9.75
C ILE A 14 -3.40 9.44 -9.56
N ILE A 15 -3.02 8.17 -9.47
CA ILE A 15 -3.96 7.05 -9.26
C ILE A 15 -4.67 7.18 -7.90
N PHE A 16 -3.94 7.46 -6.81
CA PHE A 16 -4.56 7.67 -5.49
C PHE A 16 -5.42 8.94 -5.44
N ARG A 17 -4.99 10.02 -6.10
CA ARG A 17 -5.82 11.22 -6.25
C ARG A 17 -7.12 10.91 -6.99
N ASN A 18 -7.04 10.17 -8.10
CA ASN A 18 -8.24 9.75 -8.84
C ASN A 18 -9.19 8.94 -7.96
N ALA A 19 -8.67 7.96 -7.23
CA ALA A 19 -9.49 7.12 -6.35
C ALA A 19 -10.16 7.90 -5.22
N SER A 20 -9.51 8.92 -4.69
CA SER A 20 -10.06 9.75 -3.60
C SER A 20 -11.07 10.79 -4.10
N GLU A 21 -11.00 11.20 -5.37
CA GLU A 21 -11.83 12.27 -5.93
C GLU A 21 -12.97 11.78 -6.84
N VAL A 22 -13.03 10.48 -7.17
CA VAL A 22 -13.99 9.97 -8.18
C VAL A 22 -15.45 10.29 -7.83
N ASN A 23 -15.82 10.21 -6.55
CA ASN A 23 -17.18 10.54 -6.07
C ASN A 23 -17.46 12.04 -6.01
N LEU A 24 -16.42 12.88 -5.98
CA LEU A 24 -16.57 14.33 -5.97
C LEU A 24 -16.87 14.89 -7.37
N ARG A 25 -16.73 14.07 -8.42
CA ARG A 25 -16.96 14.45 -9.82
C ARG A 25 -18.39 14.05 -10.21
N ARG A 26 -19.29 15.02 -10.31
CA ARG A 26 -20.65 14.80 -10.83
C ARG A 26 -20.59 14.42 -12.31
N GLY A 27 -20.62 13.13 -12.64
CA GLY A 27 -20.72 12.62 -14.03
C GLY A 27 -19.51 12.87 -14.94
N ASP A 28 -18.57 13.74 -14.53
CA ASP A 28 -17.39 14.06 -15.32
C ASP A 28 -16.37 12.93 -15.30
N LYS A 29 -15.93 12.54 -16.50
CA LYS A 29 -14.70 11.76 -16.73
C LYS A 29 -13.54 12.38 -15.93
N PRO A 30 -12.48 11.62 -15.61
CA PRO A 30 -11.35 12.16 -14.87
C PRO A 30 -10.95 13.50 -15.44
N THR A 31 -10.82 14.51 -14.57
CA THR A 31 -10.63 15.90 -15.01
C THR A 31 -9.54 15.92 -16.06
N SER A 32 -9.80 16.58 -17.19
CA SER A 32 -8.85 16.65 -18.30
C SER A 32 -7.47 17.14 -17.84
N SER A 33 -7.42 17.92 -16.75
CA SER A 33 -6.21 18.34 -16.04
C SER A 33 -5.46 17.23 -15.32
N LEU A 34 -6.15 16.25 -14.70
CA LEU A 34 -5.49 15.12 -14.06
C LEU A 34 -4.83 14.22 -15.12
N LEU A 35 -5.60 13.88 -16.16
CA LEU A 35 -5.13 13.02 -17.25
C LEU A 35 -4.07 13.67 -18.13
N SER A 36 -4.04 14.99 -18.26
CA SER A 36 -3.02 15.68 -19.06
C SER A 36 -1.62 15.53 -18.46
N SER A 37 -1.53 15.39 -17.13
CA SER A 37 -0.27 15.17 -16.42
C SER A 37 0.14 13.69 -16.27
N ALA A 38 -0.76 12.76 -16.59
CA ALA A 38 -0.54 11.32 -16.42
C ALA A 38 0.26 10.73 -17.59
N SER A 39 1.14 9.77 -17.31
CA SER A 39 1.79 9.00 -18.37
C SER A 39 0.78 8.15 -19.16
N GLU A 40 1.15 7.70 -20.36
CA GLU A 40 0.30 6.80 -21.15
C GLU A 40 0.04 5.47 -20.42
N ALA A 41 1.02 4.98 -19.65
CA ALA A 41 0.84 3.80 -18.79
C ALA A 41 -0.20 4.07 -17.70
N ALA A 42 -0.12 5.21 -17.01
CA ALA A 42 -1.10 5.59 -16.00
C ALA A 42 -2.51 5.74 -16.56
N LYS A 43 -2.66 6.33 -17.76
CA LYS A 43 -3.97 6.41 -18.45
C LYS A 43 -4.57 5.03 -18.73
N ARG A 44 -3.75 4.08 -19.21
CA ARG A 44 -4.21 2.69 -19.44
C ARG A 44 -4.57 1.97 -18.16
N VAL A 45 -3.80 2.19 -17.09
CA VAL A 45 -4.10 1.64 -15.76
C VAL A 45 -5.41 2.22 -15.21
N LEU A 46 -5.63 3.54 -15.31
CA LEU A 46 -6.88 4.18 -14.90
C LEU A 46 -8.08 3.66 -15.71
N ALA A 47 -7.96 3.53 -17.02
CA ALA A 47 -9.03 2.94 -17.85
C ALA A 47 -9.31 1.48 -17.46
N SER A 48 -8.26 0.69 -17.18
CA SER A 48 -8.42 -0.70 -16.72
C SER A 48 -9.05 -0.77 -15.32
N MET A 49 -8.75 0.21 -14.47
CA MET A 49 -9.35 0.38 -13.16
C MET A 49 -10.84 0.67 -13.26
N ASP A 50 -11.24 1.60 -14.13
CA ASP A 50 -12.65 1.92 -14.40
C ASP A 50 -13.43 0.68 -14.88
N LEU A 51 -12.84 -0.08 -15.82
CA LEU A 51 -13.44 -1.32 -16.32
C LEU A 51 -13.58 -2.37 -15.22
N ALA A 52 -12.55 -2.55 -14.38
CA ALA A 52 -12.58 -3.51 -13.28
C ALA A 52 -13.60 -3.13 -12.20
N VAL A 53 -13.68 -1.85 -11.83
CA VAL A 53 -14.69 -1.35 -10.89
C VAL A 53 -16.09 -1.55 -11.46
N THR A 54 -16.32 -1.17 -12.71
CA THR A 54 -17.61 -1.36 -13.39
C THR A 54 -18.00 -2.84 -13.41
N ALA A 55 -17.07 -3.72 -13.79
CA ALA A 55 -17.32 -5.17 -13.78
C ALA A 55 -17.61 -5.71 -12.38
N SER A 56 -16.95 -5.19 -11.34
CA SER A 56 -17.16 -5.60 -9.94
C SER A 56 -18.53 -5.18 -9.40
N ARG A 57 -19.10 -4.06 -9.87
CA ARG A 57 -20.46 -3.63 -9.51
C ARG A 57 -21.56 -4.51 -10.12
N GLY A 58 -21.29 -5.14 -11.27
CA GLY A 58 -22.27 -5.93 -12.03
C GLY A 58 -22.89 -5.15 -13.20
N GLN A 59 -23.86 -5.76 -13.89
CA GLN A 59 -24.46 -5.24 -15.13
C GLN A 59 -25.38 -4.02 -14.94
N CYS A 60 -25.63 -3.58 -13.71
CA CYS A 60 -26.62 -2.58 -13.37
C CYS A 60 -26.02 -1.17 -13.17
N THR A 61 -25.19 -0.70 -14.11
CA THR A 61 -24.66 0.67 -14.08
C THR A 61 -25.40 1.52 -15.10
N GLY A 62 -26.52 2.12 -14.69
CA GLY A 62 -26.94 3.38 -15.29
C GLY A 62 -25.88 4.49 -15.05
N THR A 63 -26.13 5.65 -15.63
CA THR A 63 -25.13 6.70 -15.80
C THR A 63 -25.31 7.97 -14.94
N GLU A 64 -26.37 8.14 -14.14
CA GLU A 64 -26.62 9.46 -13.55
C GLU A 64 -27.50 9.42 -12.30
N TYR A 65 -26.88 9.65 -11.13
CA TYR A 65 -27.59 9.97 -9.89
C TYR A 65 -27.19 11.34 -9.35
N ASP A 66 -28.20 12.01 -8.76
CA ASP A 66 -28.01 13.10 -7.81
C ASP A 66 -27.39 12.50 -6.53
N LEU A 67 -26.07 12.46 -6.52
CA LEU A 67 -25.29 12.04 -5.36
C LEU A 67 -25.74 12.84 -4.12
N VAL A 68 -26.17 12.11 -3.09
CA VAL A 68 -26.12 12.61 -1.71
C VAL A 68 -24.69 13.13 -1.47
N GLU A 69 -24.54 14.25 -0.77
CA GLU A 69 -23.26 14.91 -0.47
C GLU A 69 -22.34 14.06 0.44
N ASP A 70 -22.16 12.77 0.18
CA ASP A 70 -21.16 11.94 0.82
C ASP A 70 -19.81 12.25 0.18
N SER A 71 -18.97 13.00 0.91
CA SER A 71 -17.59 13.30 0.53
C SER A 71 -16.66 12.08 0.59
N THR A 72 -17.18 10.92 0.98
CA THR A 72 -16.40 9.70 1.13
C THR A 72 -16.02 9.08 -0.22
N PRO A 73 -14.75 8.66 -0.41
CA PRO A 73 -14.31 7.95 -1.60
C PRO A 73 -15.10 6.68 -1.88
N GLU A 74 -15.20 6.34 -3.16
CA GLU A 74 -15.82 5.10 -3.59
C GLU A 74 -14.97 3.90 -3.18
N ALA A 75 -15.59 2.91 -2.55
CA ALA A 75 -14.87 1.78 -1.97
C ALA A 75 -14.03 1.04 -3.03
N LEU A 76 -14.63 0.68 -4.17
CA LEU A 76 -13.95 -0.12 -5.20
C LEU A 76 -12.78 0.62 -5.85
N TYR A 77 -12.85 1.94 -6.01
CA TYR A 77 -11.73 2.74 -6.52
C TYR A 77 -10.55 2.77 -5.55
N VAL A 78 -10.81 2.96 -4.24
CA VAL A 78 -9.76 2.92 -3.21
C VAL A 78 -9.10 1.54 -3.16
N LEU A 79 -9.88 0.47 -3.23
CA LEU A 79 -9.37 -0.90 -3.25
C LEU A 79 -8.52 -1.18 -4.50
N ALA A 80 -8.98 -0.73 -5.67
CA ALA A 80 -8.24 -0.91 -6.91
C ALA A 80 -6.91 -0.14 -6.91
N ALA A 81 -6.89 1.12 -6.45
CA ALA A 81 -5.66 1.89 -6.28
C ALA A 81 -4.68 1.23 -5.29
N THR A 82 -5.20 0.73 -4.16
CA THR A 82 -4.41 0.01 -3.16
C THR A 82 -3.82 -1.29 -3.72
N ARG A 83 -4.58 -2.02 -4.53
CA ARG A 83 -4.10 -3.22 -5.24
C ARG A 83 -2.98 -2.88 -6.22
N ILE A 84 -3.17 -1.86 -7.05
CA ILE A 84 -2.16 -1.39 -8.01
C ILE A 84 -0.88 -1.00 -7.26
N PHE A 85 -0.99 -0.29 -6.14
CA PHE A 85 0.16 0.08 -5.32
C PHE A 85 0.90 -1.14 -4.74
N ALA A 86 0.16 -2.16 -4.28
CA ALA A 86 0.76 -3.38 -3.77
C ALA A 86 1.52 -4.20 -4.82
N GLU A 87 1.02 -4.22 -6.06
CA GLU A 87 1.72 -4.81 -7.20
C GLU A 87 2.94 -3.96 -7.59
N TRP A 88 2.72 -2.66 -7.78
CA TRP A 88 3.76 -1.69 -8.17
C TRP A 88 4.96 -1.75 -7.23
N ARG A 89 4.75 -1.70 -5.91
CA ARG A 89 5.85 -1.76 -4.93
C ARG A 89 6.61 -3.08 -4.96
N SER A 90 5.93 -4.19 -5.27
CA SER A 90 6.57 -5.51 -5.35
C SER A 90 7.48 -5.63 -6.57
N ILE A 91 7.14 -4.93 -7.66
CA ILE A 91 7.92 -4.88 -8.89
C ILE A 91 9.05 -3.85 -8.77
N ARG A 92 8.74 -2.66 -8.26
CA ARG A 92 9.60 -1.47 -8.38
C ARG A 92 10.47 -1.18 -7.17
N LEU A 93 10.06 -1.61 -5.97
CA LEU A 93 10.82 -1.36 -4.74
C LEU A 93 11.66 -2.56 -4.30
N VAL A 94 11.75 -3.62 -5.11
CA VAL A 94 12.50 -4.84 -4.81
C VAL A 94 13.62 -5.01 -5.84
N PRO A 95 14.84 -4.52 -5.54
CA PRO A 95 15.97 -4.67 -6.44
C PRO A 95 16.38 -6.14 -6.61
N ALA A 96 16.96 -6.47 -7.76
CA ALA A 96 17.47 -7.80 -8.03
C ALA A 96 18.56 -8.19 -7.01
N GLY A 97 18.58 -9.47 -6.61
CA GLY A 97 19.54 -9.99 -5.62
C GLY A 97 19.06 -9.96 -4.17
N TYR A 98 17.99 -9.23 -3.86
CA TYR A 98 17.49 -9.06 -2.49
C TYR A 98 16.41 -10.08 -2.09
N LYS A 99 16.77 -11.38 -2.08
CA LYS A 99 15.81 -12.48 -1.85
C LYS A 99 15.00 -12.37 -0.55
N ARG A 100 15.66 -12.06 0.58
CA ARG A 100 14.99 -11.98 1.89
C ARG A 100 14.01 -10.80 1.97
N TYR A 101 14.43 -9.66 1.44
CA TYR A 101 13.59 -8.47 1.38
C TYR A 101 12.41 -8.66 0.42
N SER A 102 12.65 -9.26 -0.76
CA SER A 102 11.60 -9.66 -1.71
C SER A 102 10.53 -10.54 -1.05
N MET A 103 10.95 -11.51 -0.23
CA MET A 103 10.03 -12.34 0.55
C MET A 103 9.17 -11.51 1.52
N GLY A 104 9.78 -10.58 2.26
CA GLY A 104 9.06 -9.67 3.15
C GLY A 104 8.03 -8.79 2.42
N VAL A 105 8.41 -8.23 1.27
CA VAL A 105 7.51 -7.44 0.42
C VAL A 105 6.37 -8.31 -0.14
N ALA A 106 6.67 -9.52 -0.60
CA ALA A 106 5.68 -10.47 -1.10
C ALA A 106 4.67 -10.91 -0.02
N MET A 107 5.13 -11.11 1.21
CA MET A 107 4.25 -11.39 2.35
C MET A 107 3.30 -10.21 2.61
N GLY A 108 3.83 -8.98 2.65
CA GLY A 108 3.00 -7.78 2.80
C GLY A 108 2.01 -7.60 1.63
N ARG A 109 2.39 -7.95 0.40
CA ARG A 109 1.49 -7.92 -0.76
C ARG A 109 0.32 -8.87 -0.57
N ARG A 110 0.58 -10.10 -0.12
CA ARG A 110 -0.49 -11.09 0.13
C ARG A 110 -1.47 -10.61 1.19
N ASP A 111 -0.96 -10.05 2.28
CA ASP A 111 -1.79 -9.49 3.35
C ASP A 111 -2.70 -8.36 2.84
N ILE A 112 -2.16 -7.44 2.03
CA ILE A 112 -2.97 -6.41 1.36
C ILE A 112 -4.07 -7.03 0.50
N ILE A 113 -3.75 -8.00 -0.37
CA ILE A 113 -4.75 -8.63 -1.25
C ILE A 113 -5.84 -9.34 -0.45
N GLN A 114 -5.49 -10.03 0.64
CA GLN A 114 -6.46 -10.70 1.51
C GLN A 114 -7.40 -9.69 2.16
N ASN A 115 -6.87 -8.57 2.67
CA ASN A 115 -7.68 -7.54 3.30
C ASN A 115 -8.54 -6.77 2.28
N ILE A 116 -8.06 -6.56 1.05
CA ILE A 116 -8.89 -6.05 -0.06
C ILE A 116 -10.09 -6.97 -0.31
N GLY A 117 -9.87 -8.28 -0.40
CA GLY A 117 -10.94 -9.24 -0.64
C GLY A 117 -12.05 -9.21 0.41
N LYS A 118 -11.73 -8.91 1.68
CA LYS A 118 -12.74 -8.71 2.74
C LYS A 118 -13.60 -7.47 2.48
N VAL A 119 -12.98 -6.35 2.13
CA VAL A 119 -13.71 -5.11 1.84
C VAL A 119 -14.56 -5.27 0.58
N GLU A 120 -14.03 -5.90 -0.48
CA GLU A 120 -14.79 -6.21 -1.71
C GLU A 120 -16.02 -7.07 -1.41
N GLN A 121 -15.88 -8.10 -0.57
CA GLN A 121 -17.01 -8.95 -0.16
C GLN A 121 -18.11 -8.14 0.56
N SER A 122 -17.73 -7.21 1.43
CA SER A 122 -18.70 -6.33 2.09
C SER A 122 -19.37 -5.33 1.14
N VAL A 123 -18.64 -4.81 0.15
CA VAL A 123 -19.22 -4.00 -0.94
C VAL A 123 -20.29 -4.82 -1.68
N HIS A 124 -19.98 -6.06 -2.05
CA HIS A 124 -20.93 -6.93 -2.74
C HIS A 124 -22.12 -7.32 -1.85
N SER A 125 -21.92 -7.50 -0.55
CA SER A 125 -23.01 -7.73 0.42
C SER A 125 -23.97 -6.54 0.46
N LEU A 126 -23.44 -5.32 0.52
CA LEU A 126 -24.24 -4.09 0.47
C LEU A 126 -25.01 -4.01 -0.85
N ILE A 127 -24.34 -4.15 -1.99
CA ILE A 127 -24.99 -4.14 -3.31
C ILE A 127 -26.12 -5.17 -3.36
N ALA A 128 -25.89 -6.41 -2.91
CA ALA A 128 -26.91 -7.44 -2.90
C ALA A 128 -28.11 -7.06 -2.00
N SER A 129 -27.86 -6.44 -0.85
CA SER A 129 -28.93 -6.02 0.06
C SER A 129 -29.82 -4.94 -0.54
N LEU A 130 -29.24 -4.00 -1.31
CA LEU A 130 -29.98 -2.95 -2.01
C LEU A 130 -30.94 -3.54 -3.06
N HIS A 131 -30.53 -4.58 -3.77
CA HIS A 131 -31.40 -5.26 -4.73
C HIS A 131 -32.56 -6.04 -4.09
N THR A 132 -32.37 -6.55 -2.87
CA THR A 132 -33.40 -7.34 -2.17
C THR A 132 -34.36 -6.49 -1.34
N GLY A 133 -33.94 -5.30 -0.91
CA GLY A 133 -34.65 -4.47 0.06
C GLY A 133 -35.92 -3.80 -0.48
N GLU A 134 -36.11 -3.78 -1.79
CA GLU A 134 -37.28 -3.11 -2.40
C GLU A 134 -38.51 -4.01 -2.59
N GLU A 135 -38.39 -5.32 -2.33
CA GLU A 135 -39.55 -6.22 -2.38
C GLU A 135 -40.32 -6.28 -1.05
N GLY A 136 -40.04 -5.36 -0.12
CA GLY A 136 -40.63 -5.32 1.22
C GLY A 136 -42.06 -4.79 1.27
N ASP A 137 -43.01 -5.74 1.28
CA ASP A 137 -44.32 -5.69 1.96
C ASP A 137 -45.34 -4.59 1.61
N ASP A 138 -45.14 -3.78 0.57
CA ASP A 138 -46.27 -3.09 -0.05
C ASP A 138 -47.06 -4.10 -0.89
N GLU A 139 -47.94 -4.85 -0.22
CA GLU A 139 -49.11 -5.52 -0.83
C GLU A 139 -50.08 -4.47 -1.41
N SER A 140 -49.56 -3.45 -2.13
CA SER A 140 -50.38 -2.47 -2.81
C SER A 140 -51.19 -3.21 -3.87
N GLU A 141 -52.49 -3.32 -3.59
CA GLU A 141 -53.49 -3.99 -4.40
C GLU A 141 -53.23 -3.74 -5.89
N ALA A 142 -53.03 -4.85 -6.63
CA ALA A 142 -52.73 -4.86 -8.05
C ALA A 142 -53.78 -4.06 -8.84
N ASP A 143 -53.47 -2.81 -9.15
CA ASP A 143 -54.22 -2.04 -10.13
C ASP A 143 -53.81 -2.55 -11.53
N ASP A 144 -54.72 -3.32 -12.14
CA ASP A 144 -54.59 -4.20 -13.31
C ASP A 144 -54.26 -3.48 -14.65
N ASN A 145 -53.76 -2.24 -14.62
CA ASN A 145 -53.65 -1.40 -15.81
C ASN A 145 -52.36 -0.56 -15.86
N GLY A 146 -51.20 -1.19 -15.83
CA GLY A 146 -49.96 -0.45 -16.05
C GLY A 146 -48.83 -1.33 -16.52
N ILE A 147 -48.42 -1.16 -17.78
CA ILE A 147 -47.04 -1.44 -18.20
C ILE A 147 -46.18 -0.51 -17.34
N LEU A 148 -45.75 -1.01 -16.17
CA LEU A 148 -44.76 -0.33 -15.37
C LEU A 148 -43.43 -0.60 -16.07
N ASP A 149 -42.94 0.42 -16.77
CA ASP A 149 -41.51 0.56 -17.01
C ASP A 149 -40.86 0.40 -15.64
N ARG A 150 -40.34 -0.82 -15.38
CA ARG A 150 -39.36 -1.03 -14.33
C ARG A 150 -38.17 -0.24 -14.79
N ASP A 151 -38.15 1.04 -14.40
CA ASP A 151 -36.97 1.88 -14.48
C ASP A 151 -35.83 1.02 -13.92
N GLU A 152 -34.87 0.69 -14.79
CA GLU A 152 -33.70 -0.11 -14.42
C GLU A 152 -33.01 0.62 -13.28
N GLN A 153 -33.23 0.10 -12.08
CA GLN A 153 -32.75 0.73 -10.88
C GLN A 153 -31.23 0.62 -10.88
N GLU A 154 -30.59 1.76 -11.08
CA GLU A 154 -29.15 1.85 -11.20
C GLU A 154 -28.53 1.59 -9.82
N VAL A 155 -27.51 0.74 -9.79
CA VAL A 155 -26.85 0.36 -8.55
C VAL A 155 -25.96 1.51 -8.10
N GLU A 156 -26.27 2.03 -6.91
CA GLU A 156 -25.49 3.06 -6.25
C GLU A 156 -24.03 2.64 -6.10
N LYS A 157 -23.10 3.58 -6.31
CA LYS A 157 -21.65 3.38 -6.21
C LYS A 157 -21.24 3.36 -4.74
N PRO A 158 -20.99 2.22 -4.09
CA PRO A 158 -20.90 2.19 -2.64
C PRO A 158 -19.67 2.94 -2.14
N SER A 159 -19.88 3.93 -1.27
CA SER A 159 -18.80 4.61 -0.56
C SER A 159 -18.26 3.74 0.57
N LEU A 160 -17.03 3.99 1.03
CA LEU A 160 -16.50 3.28 2.21
C LEU A 160 -17.39 3.46 3.45
N ARG A 161 -17.99 4.64 3.62
CA ARG A 161 -18.92 4.95 4.71
C ARG A 161 -20.17 4.08 4.65
N GLN A 162 -20.79 3.96 3.48
CA GLN A 162 -21.97 3.12 3.27
C GLN A 162 -21.68 1.65 3.56
N VAL A 163 -20.51 1.15 3.15
CA VAL A 163 -20.07 -0.22 3.44
C VAL A 163 -19.97 -0.45 4.96
N LEU A 164 -19.31 0.44 5.70
CA LEU A 164 -19.19 0.31 7.15
C LEU A 164 -20.53 0.45 7.88
N GLN A 165 -21.36 1.40 7.45
CA GLN A 165 -22.72 1.59 7.99
C GLN A 165 -23.56 0.32 7.80
N HIS A 166 -23.50 -0.30 6.62
CA HIS A 166 -24.20 -1.56 6.35
C HIS A 166 -23.74 -2.70 7.28
N GLU A 167 -22.44 -2.81 7.60
CA GLU A 167 -21.95 -3.81 8.56
C GLU A 167 -22.49 -3.57 9.98
N VAL A 168 -22.65 -2.30 10.37
CA VAL A 168 -23.25 -1.92 11.65
C VAL A 168 -24.74 -2.25 11.66
N ASP A 169 -25.48 -1.84 10.64
CA ASP A 169 -26.94 -1.99 10.55
C ASP A 169 -27.37 -3.46 10.45
N SER A 170 -26.59 -4.27 9.74
CA SER A 170 -26.79 -5.72 9.65
C SER A 170 -26.42 -6.48 10.93
N GLY A 171 -25.85 -5.81 11.94
CA GLY A 171 -25.41 -6.44 13.17
C GLY A 171 -24.26 -7.43 12.97
N LEU A 172 -23.45 -7.25 11.93
CA LEU A 172 -22.33 -8.15 11.60
C LEU A 172 -21.30 -8.20 12.73
N HIS A 173 -21.11 -7.08 13.42
CA HIS A 173 -20.18 -6.98 14.55
C HIS A 173 -20.87 -7.37 15.87
N PRO A 174 -20.27 -8.27 16.67
CA PRO A 174 -20.88 -8.68 17.94
C PRO A 174 -20.96 -7.53 18.96
N ARG A 175 -19.92 -6.67 19.01
CA ARG A 175 -19.87 -5.47 19.85
C ARG A 175 -18.68 -4.59 19.47
N LEU A 176 -18.94 -3.41 18.92
CA LEU A 176 -17.88 -2.42 18.65
C LEU A 176 -17.13 -2.03 19.95
N PRO A 177 -15.80 -1.84 19.90
CA PRO A 177 -14.93 -1.80 18.72
C PRO A 177 -14.42 -3.16 18.24
N ARG A 178 -14.95 -4.27 18.76
CA ARG A 178 -14.56 -5.62 18.30
C ARG A 178 -15.22 -5.92 16.96
N LEU A 179 -14.38 -6.01 15.92
CA LEU A 179 -14.77 -6.32 14.56
C LEU A 179 -14.90 -7.84 14.34
N ALA A 180 -15.70 -8.24 13.35
CA ALA A 180 -15.80 -9.63 12.94
C ALA A 180 -14.66 -9.96 11.97
N ASP A 181 -14.05 -11.15 12.08
CA ASP A 181 -12.84 -11.51 11.33
C ASP A 181 -13.02 -11.49 9.80
N SER A 182 -14.25 -11.73 9.33
CA SER A 182 -14.64 -11.74 7.93
C SER A 182 -15.14 -10.39 7.41
N SER A 183 -15.15 -9.34 8.25
CA SER A 183 -15.74 -8.07 7.85
C SER A 183 -14.82 -7.23 6.97
N GLY A 184 -15.42 -6.35 6.19
CA GLY A 184 -14.76 -5.28 5.48
C GLY A 184 -14.11 -4.29 6.44
N ALA A 185 -14.74 -3.96 7.58
CA ALA A 185 -14.11 -3.10 8.59
C ALA A 185 -12.73 -3.58 9.06
N ILE A 186 -12.58 -4.89 9.35
CA ILE A 186 -11.28 -5.43 9.75
C ILE A 186 -10.28 -5.41 8.59
N GLY A 187 -10.74 -5.68 7.36
CA GLY A 187 -9.92 -5.54 6.15
C GLY A 187 -9.40 -4.12 5.99
N LEU A 188 -10.29 -3.12 6.09
CA LEU A 188 -9.98 -1.71 5.94
C LEU A 188 -8.99 -1.22 7.01
N LEU A 189 -9.16 -1.64 8.27
CA LEU A 189 -8.22 -1.33 9.36
C LEU A 189 -6.79 -1.83 9.06
N TRP A 190 -6.65 -3.04 8.52
CA TRP A 190 -5.33 -3.57 8.16
C TRP A 190 -4.76 -2.90 6.91
N LEU A 191 -5.58 -2.58 5.91
CA LEU A 191 -5.15 -1.79 4.75
C LEU A 191 -4.63 -0.43 5.16
N LYS A 192 -5.34 0.27 6.07
CA LYS A 192 -4.94 1.54 6.66
C LYS A 192 -3.53 1.44 7.26
N ARG A 193 -3.27 0.44 8.09
CA ARG A 193 -1.93 0.20 8.68
C ARG A 193 -0.86 -0.12 7.64
N GLN A 194 -1.19 -0.88 6.60
CA GLN A 194 -0.25 -1.17 5.52
C GLN A 194 0.15 0.11 4.78
N LEU A 195 -0.81 0.96 4.44
CA LEU A 195 -0.56 2.23 3.78
C LEU A 195 0.18 3.23 4.70
N ASP A 196 -0.17 3.30 5.98
CA ASP A 196 0.55 4.08 7.00
C ASP A 196 2.02 3.65 7.05
N TYR A 197 2.28 2.35 7.14
CA TYR A 197 3.65 1.83 7.22
C TYR A 197 4.46 2.13 5.95
N GLN A 198 3.88 1.96 4.75
CA GLN A 198 4.58 2.32 3.51
C GLN A 198 4.87 3.83 3.45
N THR A 199 3.92 4.67 3.87
CA THR A 199 4.08 6.12 3.91
C THR A 199 5.20 6.53 4.88
N ALA A 200 5.14 6.06 6.12
CA ALA A 200 6.15 6.33 7.14
C ALA A 200 7.54 5.82 6.71
N MET A 201 7.62 4.65 6.10
CA MET A 201 8.86 4.09 5.57
C MET A 201 9.49 5.02 4.53
N MET A 202 8.69 5.50 3.55
CA MET A 202 9.17 6.41 2.51
C MET A 202 9.68 7.72 3.10
N GLU A 203 8.91 8.36 3.97
CA GLU A 203 9.24 9.66 4.56
C GLU A 203 10.46 9.61 5.48
N LYS A 204 10.63 8.53 6.24
CA LYS A 204 11.83 8.32 7.06
C LYS A 204 13.03 7.98 6.20
N SER A 205 12.84 7.28 5.08
CA SER A 205 13.91 6.96 4.14
C SER A 205 14.46 8.21 3.45
N LEU A 206 13.63 9.23 3.18
CA LEU A 206 14.09 10.53 2.69
C LEU A 206 15.08 11.23 3.63
N GLN A 207 15.05 10.88 4.91
CA GLN A 207 15.94 11.42 5.93
C GLN A 207 17.23 10.58 6.06
N VAL A 208 17.61 9.81 5.04
CA VAL A 208 18.85 9.01 5.01
C VAL A 208 19.83 9.55 3.95
N PRO A 209 21.13 9.72 4.29
CA PRO A 209 21.67 9.77 5.64
C PRO A 209 21.34 11.13 6.29
N SER A 210 20.91 11.14 7.55
CA SER A 210 20.79 12.37 8.34
C SER A 210 21.26 12.16 9.77
N ARG A 211 21.19 13.22 10.59
CA ARG A 211 21.40 13.08 12.05
C ARG A 211 20.42 12.12 12.69
N ARG A 212 19.21 11.95 12.13
CA ARG A 212 18.15 11.11 12.70
C ARG A 212 18.31 9.64 12.33
N TYR A 213 18.60 9.34 11.07
CA TYR A 213 18.79 7.97 10.59
C TYR A 213 20.10 7.82 9.84
N ARG A 214 20.93 6.88 10.29
CA ARG A 214 22.21 6.58 9.66
C ARG A 214 22.06 5.69 8.44
N THR A 215 21.08 4.80 8.46
CA THR A 215 20.84 3.80 7.41
C THR A 215 19.35 3.67 7.08
N THR A 216 19.03 3.17 5.88
CA THR A 216 17.65 2.84 5.47
C THR A 216 17.02 1.84 6.44
N LYS A 217 17.82 0.88 6.93
CA LYS A 217 17.37 -0.11 7.91
C LYS A 217 16.87 0.53 9.21
N ASP A 218 17.55 1.57 9.71
CA ASP A 218 17.13 2.28 10.91
C ASP A 218 15.80 3.00 10.68
N ALA A 219 15.67 3.69 9.54
CA ALA A 219 14.44 4.39 9.14
C ALA A 219 13.25 3.42 9.00
N VAL A 220 13.44 2.28 8.32
CA VAL A 220 12.43 1.22 8.15
C VAL A 220 12.04 0.59 9.49
N THR A 221 13.02 0.34 10.36
CA THR A 221 12.77 -0.22 11.70
C THR A 221 11.94 0.74 12.53
N ASP A 222 12.23 2.04 12.48
CA ASP A 222 11.47 3.07 13.19
C ASP A 222 10.05 3.23 12.62
N ALA A 223 9.87 3.17 11.30
CA ALA A 223 8.53 3.14 10.67
C ALA A 223 7.70 1.93 11.14
N TYR A 224 8.33 0.75 11.22
CA TYR A 224 7.66 -0.45 11.69
C TYR A 224 7.25 -0.35 13.16
N GLN A 225 8.12 0.17 14.03
CA GLN A 225 7.78 0.32 15.45
C GLN A 225 6.62 1.29 15.66
N GLU A 226 6.61 2.40 14.90
CA GLU A 226 5.53 3.38 14.93
C GLU A 226 4.17 2.78 14.56
N VAL A 227 4.11 2.05 13.44
CA VAL A 227 2.83 1.59 12.88
C VAL A 227 2.42 0.22 13.41
N TYR A 228 3.34 -0.72 13.52
CA TYR A 228 3.06 -2.13 13.82
C TYR A 228 3.51 -2.59 15.20
N GLY A 229 4.43 -1.88 15.86
CA GLY A 229 5.04 -2.32 17.11
C GLY A 229 4.02 -2.69 18.19
N ALA A 230 2.90 -1.98 18.22
CA ALA A 230 1.80 -2.21 19.15
C ALA A 230 0.88 -3.39 18.79
N TYR A 231 0.85 -3.85 17.53
CA TYR A 231 -0.15 -4.79 17.02
C TYR A 231 0.41 -6.17 16.67
N HIS A 232 1.71 -6.26 16.39
CA HIS A 232 2.36 -7.54 16.10
C HIS A 232 2.91 -8.19 17.37
N GLY A 233 2.57 -9.47 17.56
CA GLY A 233 3.20 -10.31 18.59
C GLY A 233 4.70 -10.52 18.32
N TRP A 234 5.43 -10.94 19.34
CA TRP A 234 6.90 -11.09 19.29
C TRP A 234 7.37 -11.89 18.08
N THR A 235 6.73 -13.02 17.75
CA THR A 235 7.10 -13.87 16.61
C THR A 235 7.01 -13.11 15.28
N THR A 236 5.91 -12.38 15.05
CA THR A 236 5.72 -11.57 13.83
C THR A 236 6.75 -10.45 13.74
N GLN A 237 7.10 -9.83 14.87
CA GLN A 237 8.17 -8.84 14.91
C GLN A 237 9.54 -9.43 14.54
N GLN A 238 9.86 -10.65 14.99
CA GLN A 238 11.11 -11.31 14.60
C GLN A 238 11.14 -11.66 13.12
N LEU A 239 10.05 -12.20 12.57
CA LEU A 239 9.96 -12.52 11.15
C LEU A 239 10.15 -11.28 10.28
N PHE A 240 9.53 -10.16 10.68
CA PHE A 240 9.73 -8.89 10.03
C PHE A 240 11.20 -8.45 10.08
N ARG A 241 11.82 -8.42 11.27
CA ARG A 241 13.25 -8.06 11.42
C ARG A 241 14.16 -8.92 10.56
N GLN A 242 13.91 -10.23 10.49
CA GLN A 242 14.69 -11.14 9.65
C GLN A 242 14.54 -10.85 8.16
N SER A 243 13.32 -10.53 7.72
CA SER A 243 13.03 -10.21 6.31
C SER A 243 13.70 -8.91 5.87
N PHE A 244 13.73 -7.90 6.76
CA PHE A 244 14.32 -6.59 6.49
C PHE A 244 15.80 -6.46 6.91
N ASN A 245 16.39 -7.48 7.55
CA ASN A 245 17.84 -7.50 7.81
C ASN A 245 18.68 -7.53 6.52
N GLY A 246 18.09 -7.98 5.42
CA GLY A 246 18.67 -7.88 4.08
C GLY A 246 17.94 -6.85 3.22
N SER A 247 17.48 -5.73 3.79
CA SER A 247 16.95 -4.63 2.99
C SER A 247 18.06 -3.97 2.16
N PRO A 248 17.78 -3.53 0.92
CA PRO A 248 18.73 -2.74 0.15
C PRO A 248 19.00 -1.39 0.81
N GLU A 249 20.11 -0.76 0.41
CA GLU A 249 20.36 0.65 0.71
C GLU A 249 19.36 1.55 -0.05
N PHE A 250 19.24 2.80 0.41
CA PHE A 250 18.29 3.77 -0.16
C PHE A 250 18.49 3.90 -1.67
N GLU A 251 19.71 4.16 -2.08
CA GLU A 251 20.07 4.40 -3.48
C GLU A 251 19.72 3.21 -4.37
N GLU A 252 19.77 1.98 -3.85
CA GLU A 252 19.45 0.79 -4.63
C GLU A 252 17.95 0.59 -4.85
N ILE A 253 17.11 1.03 -3.91
CA ILE A 253 15.64 1.01 -4.06
C ILE A 253 15.20 2.13 -5.01
N TRP A 254 15.78 3.33 -4.86
CA TRP A 254 15.21 4.53 -5.47
C TRP A 254 15.91 4.98 -6.76
N ALA A 255 17.16 4.60 -7.03
CA ALA A 255 17.84 4.96 -8.28
C ALA A 255 17.11 4.50 -9.55
N PRO A 256 16.51 3.29 -9.61
CA PRO A 256 15.70 2.89 -10.77
C PRO A 256 14.48 3.79 -10.97
N LEU A 257 13.90 4.32 -9.89
CA LEU A 257 12.77 5.24 -9.94
C LEU A 257 13.16 6.64 -10.41
N ALA A 258 14.38 7.09 -10.10
CA ALA A 258 14.90 8.38 -10.56
C ALA A 258 15.28 8.38 -12.05
N THR A 259 15.73 7.24 -12.58
CA THR A 259 16.18 7.13 -13.98
C THR A 259 15.04 7.38 -14.96
N ASP A 260 13.82 6.94 -14.62
CA ASP A 260 12.63 7.18 -15.45
C ASP A 260 12.28 8.67 -15.56
N LEU A 261 12.61 9.46 -14.54
CA LEU A 261 12.33 10.90 -14.50
C LEU A 261 13.22 11.68 -15.48
N SER A 262 14.47 11.26 -15.63
CA SER A 262 15.42 11.90 -16.55
C SER A 262 15.01 11.70 -18.02
N LEU A 263 14.49 10.51 -18.35
CA LEU A 263 14.03 10.20 -19.71
C LEU A 263 12.79 11.01 -20.10
N ASP A 264 11.92 11.34 -19.15
CA ASP A 264 10.72 12.12 -19.42
C ASP A 264 10.98 13.63 -19.43
N ALA A 265 11.93 14.10 -18.62
CA ALA A 265 12.42 15.48 -18.71
C ALA A 265 13.05 15.77 -20.08
N ALA A 266 13.76 14.81 -20.67
CA ALA A 266 14.33 14.93 -22.01
C ALA A 266 13.28 14.95 -23.13
N LYS A 267 12.08 14.42 -22.90
CA LYS A 267 10.98 14.38 -23.88
C LYS A 267 10.04 15.57 -23.76
N SER A 268 10.02 16.24 -22.61
CA SER A 268 9.17 17.40 -22.38
C SER A 268 9.70 18.62 -23.15
N PRO A 269 8.85 19.36 -23.90
CA PRO A 269 9.29 20.56 -24.61
C PRO A 269 9.87 21.57 -23.61
N PRO A 270 10.98 22.25 -23.93
CA PRO A 270 11.55 23.29 -23.07
C PRO A 270 10.56 24.45 -22.97
N GLY A 271 9.77 24.49 -21.89
CA GLY A 271 8.78 25.55 -21.67
C GLY A 271 7.63 25.25 -20.70
N PHE A 272 7.46 24.02 -20.22
CA PHE A 272 6.37 23.67 -19.28
C PHE A 272 6.91 23.44 -17.85
N ILE A 273 7.32 24.51 -17.17
CA ILE A 273 7.50 24.48 -15.71
C ILE A 273 6.16 24.93 -15.11
N SER A 274 5.40 23.98 -14.56
CA SER A 274 4.17 24.29 -13.82
C SER A 274 4.55 25.05 -12.54
N HIS A 275 4.15 26.33 -12.47
CA HIS A 275 4.48 27.24 -11.38
C HIS A 275 3.72 26.97 -10.06
N ASP A 276 2.88 25.94 -9.98
CA ASP A 276 1.93 25.77 -8.85
C ASP A 276 2.46 24.98 -7.64
N VAL A 277 3.68 24.42 -7.68
CA VAL A 277 4.18 23.57 -6.57
C VAL A 277 5.01 24.35 -5.53
N ALA A 278 5.42 25.59 -5.81
CA ALA A 278 6.32 26.35 -4.94
C ALA A 278 5.66 27.01 -3.71
N ALA A 279 4.32 26.98 -3.58
CA ALA A 279 3.61 27.79 -2.59
C ALA A 279 3.23 27.08 -1.27
N THR A 280 3.75 25.89 -0.96
CA THR A 280 3.28 25.11 0.22
C THR A 280 4.39 24.49 1.10
N MET A 281 5.60 25.07 1.15
CA MET A 281 6.69 24.56 2.01
C MET A 281 7.15 25.47 3.15
N ASP A 282 6.44 26.56 3.46
CA ASP A 282 6.74 27.41 4.63
C ASP A 282 5.76 27.15 5.78
N SER A 283 5.90 26.03 6.50
CA SER A 283 5.59 25.88 7.94
C SER A 283 5.52 24.41 8.34
N ALA A 284 6.59 23.90 8.95
CA ALA A 284 6.54 23.03 10.13
C ALA A 284 7.92 22.42 10.41
N THR A 285 8.74 23.07 11.22
CA THR A 285 9.82 22.38 11.94
C THR A 285 10.11 23.09 13.27
N THR A 286 9.26 22.87 14.26
CA THR A 286 9.58 23.20 15.65
C THR A 286 10.18 21.95 16.29
N LEU A 287 11.51 21.91 16.41
CA LEU A 287 12.27 20.82 17.02
C LEU A 287 12.18 20.93 18.56
N LEU A 288 11.74 19.85 19.20
CA LEU A 288 12.05 19.55 20.60
C LEU A 288 13.37 18.77 20.63
N GLU A 289 14.37 19.31 21.32
CA GLU A 289 15.59 18.57 21.66
C GLU A 289 15.34 17.65 22.86
N PRO A 290 15.84 16.41 22.84
CA PRO A 290 16.25 15.72 24.04
C PRO A 290 17.77 15.54 24.06
N SER A 291 18.39 16.13 25.08
CA SER A 291 19.74 15.82 25.52
C SER A 291 19.76 14.44 26.17
N GLY A 292 20.64 13.57 25.67
CA GLY A 292 20.85 12.24 26.21
C GLY A 292 21.97 11.53 25.46
N GLU A 293 23.20 11.76 25.89
CA GLU A 293 24.36 10.96 25.49
C GLU A 293 24.12 9.48 25.84
N VAL A 294 24.07 8.63 24.81
CA VAL A 294 24.24 7.19 24.97
C VAL A 294 25.37 6.77 24.05
N ASP A 295 26.54 6.63 24.67
CA ASP A 295 27.73 6.02 24.11
C ASP A 295 27.47 4.51 23.98
N ARG A 296 27.46 4.00 22.75
CA ARG A 296 27.41 2.54 22.49
C ARG A 296 28.26 2.14 21.31
N ASP A 297 29.11 1.17 21.64
CA ASP A 297 30.12 0.48 20.87
C ASP A 297 29.78 0.10 19.42
N ARG A 298 30.76 0.40 18.58
CA ARG A 298 30.85 0.13 17.14
C ARG A 298 31.27 -1.33 16.90
N ARG A 299 30.36 -2.20 16.46
CA ARG A 299 30.70 -3.46 15.76
C ARG A 299 30.57 -3.25 14.25
N GLN A 300 31.68 -3.39 13.53
CA GLN A 300 31.69 -3.44 12.07
C GLN A 300 31.02 -4.74 11.59
N LEU A 301 29.85 -4.65 10.96
CA LEU A 301 29.38 -5.71 10.08
C LEU A 301 30.18 -5.65 8.78
N LYS A 302 31.03 -6.65 8.53
CA LYS A 302 31.43 -6.99 7.17
C LYS A 302 30.18 -7.47 6.45
N GLN A 303 29.70 -6.72 5.46
CA GLN A 303 28.88 -7.27 4.40
C GLN A 303 29.71 -8.35 3.69
N GLU A 304 29.38 -9.61 3.93
CA GLU A 304 29.81 -10.68 3.05
C GLU A 304 29.10 -10.47 1.71
N LYS A 305 29.80 -9.82 0.79
CA LYS A 305 29.46 -9.88 -0.62
C LYS A 305 29.70 -11.33 -1.04
N GLU A 306 28.62 -12.08 -1.23
CA GLU A 306 28.71 -13.46 -1.75
C GLU A 306 29.56 -13.46 -3.03
N PRO A 307 30.46 -14.45 -3.21
CA PRO A 307 31.33 -14.48 -4.37
C PRO A 307 30.49 -14.61 -5.65
N ASN A 308 30.87 -13.83 -6.65
CA ASN A 308 30.41 -13.94 -8.03
C ASN A 308 30.55 -15.40 -8.52
N ASN A 309 29.50 -16.20 -8.38
CA ASN A 309 29.33 -17.43 -9.12
C ASN A 309 28.51 -17.13 -10.36
N SER A 310 29.21 -17.03 -11.48
CA SER A 310 28.61 -17.03 -12.81
C SER A 310 27.80 -18.32 -13.01
N LEU A 311 26.54 -18.14 -13.39
CA LEU A 311 25.79 -19.05 -14.26
C LEU A 311 25.72 -20.52 -13.82
N VAL A 312 24.93 -20.79 -12.78
CA VAL A 312 24.23 -22.08 -12.62
C VAL A 312 22.77 -21.78 -12.29
N LEU A 313 21.95 -21.68 -13.34
CA LEU A 313 20.50 -21.86 -13.26
C LEU A 313 20.25 -23.34 -12.92
N VAL A 314 20.19 -23.68 -11.64
CA VAL A 314 19.73 -25.01 -11.18
C VAL A 314 18.83 -24.85 -9.95
N ASP A 315 17.52 -24.93 -10.21
CA ASP A 315 16.55 -25.81 -9.55
C ASP A 315 16.72 -26.12 -8.06
N ASN A 316 16.50 -25.12 -7.21
CA ASN A 316 16.08 -25.36 -5.82
C ASN A 316 14.82 -24.57 -5.42
N CYS A 317 14.08 -24.03 -6.39
CA CYS A 317 12.84 -23.28 -6.17
C CYS A 317 11.58 -24.17 -6.08
N SER A 318 11.66 -25.47 -6.41
CA SER A 318 10.47 -26.33 -6.56
C SER A 318 9.65 -26.56 -5.29
N GLY A 319 10.25 -26.46 -4.10
CA GLY A 319 9.51 -26.55 -2.83
C GLY A 319 8.77 -25.25 -2.47
N TRP A 320 9.38 -24.11 -2.76
CA TRP A 320 8.86 -22.79 -2.43
C TRP A 320 7.86 -22.27 -3.46
N ASP A 321 8.11 -22.52 -4.74
CA ASP A 321 7.14 -22.25 -5.81
C ASP A 321 5.88 -23.09 -5.62
N ARG A 322 5.98 -24.31 -5.09
CA ARG A 322 4.81 -25.15 -4.76
C ARG A 322 4.03 -24.64 -3.54
N PHE A 323 4.68 -24.01 -2.57
CA PHE A 323 4.02 -23.32 -1.45
C PHE A 323 3.34 -22.02 -1.92
N VAL A 324 4.01 -21.26 -2.78
CA VAL A 324 3.48 -20.04 -3.43
C VAL A 324 2.31 -20.38 -4.37
N ASP A 325 2.40 -21.46 -5.15
CA ASP A 325 1.35 -21.98 -6.04
C ASP A 325 0.17 -22.53 -5.24
N ASN A 326 0.42 -23.28 -4.17
CA ASN A 326 -0.65 -23.76 -3.30
C ASN A 326 -1.39 -22.58 -2.67
N LEU A 327 -0.70 -21.51 -2.28
CA LEU A 327 -1.34 -20.28 -1.79
C LEU A 327 -2.02 -19.46 -2.91
N GLY A 328 -1.48 -19.47 -4.12
CA GLY A 328 -2.05 -18.81 -5.31
C GLY A 328 -3.38 -19.41 -5.76
N ARG A 329 -3.60 -20.72 -5.52
CA ARG A 329 -4.89 -21.40 -5.76
C ARG A 329 -6.04 -20.87 -4.91
N TYR A 330 -5.76 -20.14 -3.84
CA TYR A 330 -6.78 -19.51 -2.98
C TYR A 330 -7.08 -18.04 -3.35
N ASN A 331 -6.42 -17.47 -4.37
CA ASN A 331 -6.46 -16.03 -4.65
C ASN A 331 -7.22 -15.61 -5.91
N CYS A 332 -8.07 -16.48 -6.46
CA CYS A 332 -9.10 -16.07 -7.41
C CYS A 332 -10.35 -16.89 -7.11
N PHE A 333 -11.47 -16.23 -6.81
CA PHE A 333 -12.77 -16.80 -7.14
C PHE A 333 -12.75 -17.14 -8.63
N ARG A 334 -12.58 -18.42 -8.97
CA ARG A 334 -13.05 -18.89 -10.28
C ARG A 334 -14.56 -18.83 -10.20
N LEU A 335 -15.15 -17.78 -10.76
CA LEU A 335 -16.52 -17.91 -11.25
C LEU A 335 -16.54 -19.15 -12.16
N PRO A 336 -17.45 -20.11 -11.96
CA PRO A 336 -17.56 -21.24 -12.86
C PRO A 336 -17.96 -20.71 -14.24
N ILE A 337 -16.97 -20.60 -15.13
CA ILE A 337 -17.22 -20.41 -16.56
C ILE A 337 -17.85 -21.72 -17.04
N GLY A 338 -19.18 -21.77 -17.12
CA GLY A 338 -19.87 -22.89 -17.76
C GLY A 338 -21.27 -23.27 -17.30
N ASP A 339 -22.02 -22.43 -16.57
CA ASP A 339 -23.44 -22.73 -16.32
C ASP A 339 -24.36 -21.86 -17.22
N PRO A 340 -25.01 -22.43 -18.25
CA PRO A 340 -25.89 -21.70 -19.15
C PRO A 340 -27.27 -21.36 -18.55
N ASN A 341 -27.47 -21.50 -17.23
CA ASN A 341 -28.77 -21.27 -16.59
C ASN A 341 -28.65 -20.34 -15.34
N PRO A 342 -28.90 -19.02 -15.48
CA PRO A 342 -28.56 -18.04 -14.45
C PRO A 342 -29.55 -17.90 -13.28
N SER A 343 -30.62 -18.70 -13.18
CA SER A 343 -31.71 -18.42 -12.23
C SER A 343 -31.61 -19.05 -10.83
N ALA A 344 -30.49 -19.69 -10.45
CA ALA A 344 -30.38 -20.36 -9.14
C ALA A 344 -29.08 -20.11 -8.34
N SER A 345 -28.15 -19.29 -8.82
CA SER A 345 -26.77 -19.27 -8.27
C SER A 345 -26.50 -18.32 -7.10
N CYS A 346 -27.47 -17.56 -6.58
CA CYS A 346 -27.20 -16.63 -5.47
C CYS A 346 -27.26 -17.25 -4.06
N ARG A 347 -27.64 -18.53 -3.89
CA ARG A 347 -27.85 -19.13 -2.56
C ARG A 347 -26.73 -20.03 -2.01
N SER A 348 -25.59 -20.20 -2.70
CA SER A 348 -24.56 -21.18 -2.29
C SER A 348 -23.14 -20.62 -2.10
N LEU A 349 -23.00 -19.39 -1.62
CA LEU A 349 -21.67 -18.78 -1.34
C LEU A 349 -21.25 -18.81 0.15
N LEU A 350 -22.04 -19.42 1.05
CA LEU A 350 -21.88 -19.25 2.50
C LEU A 350 -21.34 -20.45 3.31
N GLN A 351 -20.79 -21.51 2.70
CA GLN A 351 -20.27 -22.64 3.49
C GLN A 351 -19.00 -23.27 2.90
N VAL A 352 -17.80 -22.80 3.27
CA VAL A 352 -16.61 -23.67 3.40
C VAL A 352 -15.56 -23.00 4.31
N PHE A 353 -15.41 -23.44 5.56
CA PHE A 353 -14.10 -23.50 6.26
C PHE A 353 -14.18 -24.49 7.44
N PRO A 354 -13.43 -25.61 7.38
CA PRO A 354 -12.77 -26.06 8.61
C PRO A 354 -11.34 -26.56 8.32
N TYR A 355 -10.33 -26.00 9.02
CA TYR A 355 -9.15 -26.67 9.62
C TYR A 355 -7.97 -25.69 9.77
N ILE A 356 -7.64 -25.30 11.01
CA ILE A 356 -6.30 -24.81 11.41
C ILE A 356 -5.99 -25.47 12.74
N ASP A 357 -5.15 -26.51 12.76
CA ASP A 357 -4.60 -27.05 14.02
C ASP A 357 -3.19 -27.65 13.92
N ASP A 358 -2.49 -27.55 12.79
CA ASP A 358 -1.29 -28.39 12.54
C ASP A 358 0.08 -27.67 12.56
N LEU A 359 0.21 -26.53 13.25
CA LEU A 359 1.49 -25.81 13.38
C LEU A 359 2.09 -25.78 14.79
N ARG A 360 1.72 -26.74 15.66
CA ARG A 360 2.16 -26.75 17.07
C ARG A 360 3.29 -27.71 17.44
N GLN A 361 3.96 -28.39 16.50
CA GLN A 361 5.04 -29.31 16.87
C GLN A 361 6.28 -29.18 15.98
N SER A 362 7.25 -28.37 16.44
CA SER A 362 8.68 -28.71 16.38
C SER A 362 9.50 -27.69 17.19
N SER A 363 9.68 -28.03 18.47
CA SER A 363 10.83 -27.62 19.26
C SER A 363 11.95 -28.64 19.00
N LEU A 364 13.22 -28.21 18.96
CA LEU A 364 14.37 -28.85 19.63
C LEU A 364 15.67 -28.05 19.33
N TYR A 365 16.39 -27.72 20.42
CA TYR A 365 17.73 -27.08 20.51
C TYR A 365 18.89 -28.04 20.10
N PRO A 366 20.16 -27.58 19.94
CA PRO A 366 21.12 -27.19 21.01
C PRO A 366 21.86 -25.85 20.72
N GLU A 367 22.06 -24.92 21.67
CA GLU A 367 23.17 -24.80 22.65
C GLU A 367 24.58 -25.19 22.17
N GLU A 368 25.44 -24.20 21.92
CA GLU A 368 26.90 -24.30 22.11
C GLU A 368 27.48 -22.96 22.63
N ASP A 369 28.21 -23.08 23.74
CA ASP A 369 29.14 -22.12 24.35
C ASP A 369 30.44 -22.03 23.52
N ASP A 370 31.08 -20.86 23.50
CA ASP A 370 32.54 -20.80 23.47
C ASP A 370 33.09 -19.42 23.95
N ASP A 371 33.68 -19.46 25.14
CA ASP A 371 34.54 -18.45 25.77
C ASP A 371 35.90 -18.37 25.08
N LYS A 372 36.39 -17.19 24.63
CA LYS A 372 37.84 -16.82 24.61
C LYS A 372 38.11 -15.30 24.65
N PRO A 373 39.27 -14.88 25.21
CA PRO A 373 39.46 -13.54 25.78
C PRO A 373 40.04 -12.48 24.84
N PHE A 374 39.79 -11.23 25.26
CA PHE A 374 40.14 -9.93 24.71
C PHE A 374 41.66 -9.66 24.70
N LEU A 375 42.19 -9.11 23.59
CA LEU A 375 43.51 -8.47 23.53
C LEU A 375 43.32 -6.97 23.24
N SER A 376 43.77 -6.14 24.17
CA SER A 376 43.76 -4.67 24.10
C SER A 376 44.88 -4.16 23.19
N TYR A 377 44.56 -3.25 22.26
CA TYR A 377 45.55 -2.51 21.48
C TYR A 377 45.42 -1.01 21.76
N THR A 378 46.57 -0.37 21.92
CA THR A 378 46.80 0.97 22.45
C THR A 378 46.43 2.12 21.50
N ASP A 379 46.02 3.23 22.12
CA ASP A 379 45.84 4.58 21.59
C ASP A 379 46.93 5.06 20.63
N ARG A 380 46.49 5.73 19.56
CA ARG A 380 47.29 6.71 18.81
C ARG A 380 46.51 8.02 18.71
N THR A 381 46.95 8.99 19.50
CA THR A 381 46.68 10.42 19.34
C THR A 381 47.21 10.91 17.98
N VAL A 382 46.37 11.60 17.20
CA VAL A 382 46.81 12.43 16.07
C VAL A 382 46.34 13.86 16.33
N SER A 383 47.31 14.75 16.25
CA SER A 383 47.29 16.16 16.59
C SER A 383 46.57 17.03 15.56
N ASP A 384 46.11 18.17 16.07
CA ASP A 384 45.60 19.36 15.39
C ASP A 384 46.43 19.78 14.17
N VAL A 385 45.73 20.12 13.06
CA VAL A 385 46.23 21.01 12.00
C VAL A 385 45.07 21.83 11.38
N SER A 386 45.01 23.10 11.79
CA SER A 386 44.93 24.32 10.95
C SER A 386 43.78 24.53 9.94
N SER A 387 42.97 25.56 10.25
CA SER A 387 42.53 26.67 9.38
C SER A 387 42.21 26.36 7.91
N ILE A 388 40.91 26.17 7.62
CA ILE A 388 40.37 26.03 6.27
C ILE A 388 39.94 27.41 5.74
N SER A 389 40.55 27.75 4.61
CA SER A 389 40.17 28.86 3.72
C SER A 389 38.79 28.62 3.14
N THR A 390 37.90 29.62 3.23
CA THR A 390 36.58 29.63 2.60
C THR A 390 36.72 29.88 1.09
N GLY A 391 37.23 28.89 0.36
CA GLY A 391 37.09 28.81 -1.09
C GLY A 391 35.76 28.16 -1.42
N THR A 392 34.86 28.88 -2.08
CA THR A 392 33.67 28.29 -2.72
C THR A 392 34.15 27.42 -3.88
N GLU A 393 34.43 26.15 -3.61
CA GLU A 393 34.68 25.14 -4.63
C GLU A 393 33.37 24.93 -5.41
N SER A 394 33.40 25.29 -6.70
CA SER A 394 32.34 24.99 -7.64
C SER A 394 32.24 23.47 -7.77
N LEU A 395 31.05 22.91 -7.55
CA LEU A 395 30.79 21.49 -7.77
C LEU A 395 31.07 21.12 -9.24
N SER A 396 31.46 19.87 -9.45
CA SER A 396 31.60 19.34 -10.80
C SER A 396 30.21 19.25 -11.47
N PRO A 397 30.06 19.48 -12.79
CA PRO A 397 28.79 19.33 -13.51
C PRO A 397 28.11 17.96 -13.29
N MET A 398 28.88 16.92 -12.97
CA MET A 398 28.36 15.59 -12.66
C MET A 398 27.66 15.56 -11.29
N GLU A 399 28.20 16.26 -10.29
CA GLU A 399 27.63 16.33 -8.94
C GLU A 399 26.33 17.12 -8.94
N GLU A 400 26.25 18.21 -9.73
CA GLU A 400 25.02 18.99 -9.92
C GLU A 400 23.89 18.13 -10.53
N SER A 401 24.20 17.26 -11.49
CA SER A 401 23.21 16.37 -12.12
C SER A 401 22.66 15.31 -11.14
N VAL A 402 23.50 14.77 -10.26
CA VAL A 402 23.10 13.76 -9.26
C VAL A 402 22.21 14.41 -8.20
N GLU A 403 22.61 15.58 -7.70
CA GLU A 403 21.85 16.33 -6.70
C GLU A 403 20.47 16.74 -7.23
N SER A 404 20.40 17.22 -8.48
CA SER A 404 19.12 17.55 -9.13
C SER A 404 18.20 16.33 -9.27
N SER A 405 18.74 15.16 -9.63
CA SER A 405 17.97 13.92 -9.74
C SER A 405 17.43 13.46 -8.39
N ARG A 406 18.23 13.61 -7.33
CA ARG A 406 17.82 13.31 -5.95
C ARG A 406 16.67 14.21 -5.52
N GLN A 407 16.79 15.52 -5.68
CA GLN A 407 15.75 16.48 -5.29
C GLN A 407 14.41 16.20 -6.00
N LEU A 408 14.45 15.87 -7.29
CA LEU A 408 13.25 15.51 -8.06
C LEU A 408 12.59 14.22 -7.52
N LEU A 409 13.41 13.21 -7.22
CA LEU A 409 12.92 11.98 -6.59
C LEU A 409 12.27 12.25 -5.22
N GLU A 410 12.90 13.08 -4.38
CA GLU A 410 12.35 13.46 -3.08
C GLU A 410 10.99 14.15 -3.22
N GLN A 411 10.86 15.08 -4.18
CA GLN A 411 9.60 15.75 -4.51
C GLN A 411 8.52 14.75 -4.93
N HIS A 412 8.86 13.75 -5.74
CA HIS A 412 7.91 12.75 -6.21
C HIS A 412 7.48 11.79 -5.09
N ILE A 413 8.39 11.40 -4.20
CA ILE A 413 8.06 10.61 -3.00
C ILE A 413 7.12 11.40 -2.10
N GLN A 414 7.41 12.69 -1.86
CA GLN A 414 6.54 13.57 -1.08
C GLN A 414 5.15 13.74 -1.71
N MET A 415 5.08 13.84 -3.04
CA MET A 415 3.81 13.90 -3.77
C MET A 415 2.97 12.64 -3.55
N LEU A 416 3.57 11.45 -3.67
CA LEU A 416 2.88 10.19 -3.41
C LEU A 416 2.44 10.10 -1.94
N CYS A 417 3.32 10.42 -0.99
CA CYS A 417 3.00 10.40 0.44
C CYS A 417 1.85 11.36 0.78
N LYS A 418 1.79 12.53 0.13
CA LYS A 418 0.69 13.49 0.29
C LYS A 418 -0.65 12.90 -0.15
N GLU A 419 -0.71 12.25 -1.31
CA GLU A 419 -1.96 11.66 -1.80
C GLU A 419 -2.37 10.42 -0.98
N LEU A 420 -1.40 9.58 -0.56
CA LEU A 420 -1.65 8.47 0.38
C LEU A 420 -2.25 8.98 1.69
N ARG A 421 -1.69 10.06 2.26
CA ARG A 421 -2.20 10.66 3.50
C ARG A 421 -3.63 11.14 3.39
N LYS A 422 -4.05 11.71 2.25
CA LYS A 422 -5.46 12.09 2.06
C LYS A 422 -6.38 10.88 2.17
N THR A 423 -6.04 9.77 1.49
CA THR A 423 -6.81 8.53 1.60
C THR A 423 -6.79 8.00 3.03
N LEU A 424 -5.62 8.02 3.70
CA LEU A 424 -5.47 7.57 5.08
C LEU A 424 -6.31 8.39 6.05
N THR A 425 -6.32 9.72 5.93
CA THR A 425 -7.14 10.62 6.76
C THR A 425 -8.61 10.28 6.65
N VAL A 426 -9.14 10.06 5.44
CA VAL A 426 -10.55 9.68 5.28
C VAL A 426 -10.84 8.33 5.93
N VAL A 427 -9.97 7.34 5.74
CA VAL A 427 -10.15 6.01 6.38
C VAL A 427 -10.06 6.12 7.90
N ASP A 428 -9.14 6.95 8.43
CA ASP A 428 -8.97 7.21 9.86
C ASP A 428 -10.23 7.83 10.46
N GLU A 429 -10.79 8.87 9.81
CA GLU A 429 -12.04 9.54 10.20
C GLU A 429 -13.23 8.58 10.21
N LEU A 430 -13.35 7.71 9.20
CA LEU A 430 -14.41 6.70 9.15
C LEU A 430 -14.26 5.66 10.26
N LEU A 431 -13.05 5.14 10.48
CA LEU A 431 -12.80 4.18 11.55
C LEU A 431 -13.06 4.81 12.93
N ASP A 432 -12.84 6.11 13.11
CA ASP A 432 -13.19 6.83 14.33
C ASP A 432 -14.70 7.03 14.46
N GLU A 433 -15.37 7.46 13.38
CA GLU A 433 -16.82 7.66 13.31
C GLU A 433 -17.59 6.41 13.75
N PHE A 434 -17.16 5.24 13.27
CA PHE A 434 -17.77 3.95 13.60
C PHE A 434 -17.17 3.27 14.84
N ASN A 435 -16.22 3.89 15.55
CA ASN A 435 -15.53 3.30 16.71
C ASN A 435 -14.90 1.93 16.37
N MET A 436 -14.09 1.87 15.32
CA MET A 436 -13.44 0.68 14.74
C MET A 436 -11.90 0.73 14.79
N HIS A 437 -11.30 1.72 15.46
CA HIS A 437 -9.84 1.94 15.47
C HIS A 437 -9.01 1.02 16.36
N ASP A 438 -9.62 0.39 17.37
CA ASP A 438 -8.88 -0.28 18.46
C ASP A 438 -9.11 -1.79 18.51
N PRO A 439 -8.21 -2.61 17.94
CA PRO A 439 -8.28 -4.06 18.06
C PRO A 439 -7.69 -4.60 19.36
N LYS A 440 -7.11 -3.78 20.26
CA LYS A 440 -6.65 -4.27 21.57
C LYS A 440 -7.81 -4.48 22.55
N LYS A 441 -9.01 -4.04 22.18
CA LYS A 441 -10.27 -4.38 22.85
C LYS A 441 -10.91 -5.68 22.32
N VAL A 442 -10.17 -6.46 21.52
CA VAL A 442 -10.56 -7.81 21.05
C VAL A 442 -10.47 -8.85 22.17
#